data_AF-A0A2D6PYV8-F1
#
_entry.id   AF-A0A2D6PYV8-F1
#
_cell.length_a   1.000
_cell.length_b   1.000
_cell.length_c   1.000
_cell.angle_alpha   90.00
_cell.angle_beta   90.00
_cell.angle_gamma   90.00
#
_symmetry.space_group_name_H-M   'P 1'
#
loop_
_entity.id
_entity.type
_entity.pdbx_description
1 polymer ?
#
loop_
_entity_poly.entity_id
_entity_poly.type
_entity_poly.pdbx_seq_one_letter_code
_entity_poly.pdbx_strand_id
1 'polypeptide(L)'
;MKILALLVALLWTVPTTDSNGDPASPTLVRKPKLKIYILAGQSNMEGKGHVRHITWLKANAKPEERKIFQRVHRNGKFLDVKRTYIRYKRRIGRLNVGWGSNQQLIGPEYAFGLTMSEASAGDILLLKVSEGGKTLKNEFLPPSSGGPGRLYSEIVDMVKDARSGLQKYVPTYGGQGYSIEGLVWFQGFNDNIDKAQQAEGFKSYAERLNNLLKDLRSDLDAPDMKMVIGQLGFNANPSPFNKAQKSVADLRRNAQTVRYVPITGLEDAEVLKRYQGWQDHRELWAEVGADRPYHYYGSFSHFFRFGRAFAQGMLDMTPRYTMSSIRKDLDKNTSPLFRALATKKYVQAHALCKSLEASLADGKNPYGDDTAKLEVAHEVVGFLRNMLYRNLDDSVASLKEHRDKGDVYMLEKALSASKKKYTGIDEYDAVAAPEAARFADRKDRKLREEVRLGKTYYDMMTKLRKRRTKTRMKALKRFATKNPDSVYGKAAAAAVATLAADAKARARDGGSYLK
;
A
#
# COMPACT_ATOMS: atom_id res chain seq x y z
N MET A 1 -5.70 37.68 -29.55
CA MET A 1 -4.63 37.09 -30.40
C MET A 1 -3.65 36.40 -29.46
N LYS A 2 -3.79 35.08 -29.26
CA LYS A 2 -3.07 33.99 -29.96
C LYS A 2 -1.55 33.98 -29.68
N ILE A 3 -1.14 33.00 -28.86
CA ILE A 3 -0.04 32.02 -29.07
C ILE A 3 1.39 32.55 -29.30
N LEU A 4 2.31 32.32 -28.34
CA LEU A 4 3.67 31.71 -28.47
C LEU A 4 4.36 31.73 -27.08
N ALA A 5 4.51 30.61 -26.37
CA ALA A 5 5.62 29.63 -26.41
C ALA A 5 6.88 30.14 -25.67
N LEU A 6 7.25 29.56 -24.52
CA LEU A 6 8.08 28.36 -24.33
C LEU A 6 9.58 28.59 -24.61
N LEU A 7 10.40 28.07 -23.70
CA LEU A 7 11.86 27.87 -23.74
C LEU A 7 12.76 28.99 -23.19
N VAL A 8 12.87 29.01 -21.86
CA VAL A 8 14.19 29.23 -21.22
C VAL A 8 14.39 28.15 -20.17
N ALA A 9 14.85 26.98 -20.62
CA ALA A 9 15.58 26.06 -19.77
C ALA A 9 17.03 26.09 -20.27
N LEU A 10 17.88 26.81 -19.54
CA LEU A 10 19.32 26.88 -19.76
C LEU A 10 19.90 25.45 -19.81
N LEU A 11 20.30 25.02 -21.00
CA LEU A 11 21.27 23.96 -21.21
C LEU A 11 22.64 24.63 -21.28
N TRP A 12 23.55 24.28 -20.38
CA TRP A 12 24.98 24.43 -20.65
C TRP A 12 25.33 23.32 -21.64
N THR A 13 25.51 23.66 -22.92
CA THR A 13 26.01 22.73 -23.93
C THR A 13 27.51 22.91 -24.05
N VAL A 14 28.28 21.91 -23.63
CA VAL A 14 29.61 21.68 -24.20
C VAL A 14 29.36 21.03 -25.57
N PRO A 15 29.83 21.59 -26.69
CA PRO A 15 29.66 20.95 -27.98
C PRO A 15 30.64 19.78 -28.07
N THR A 16 30.12 18.56 -28.22
CA THR A 16 30.90 17.40 -28.66
C THR A 16 30.38 16.98 -30.02
N THR A 17 31.22 17.07 -31.04
CA THR A 17 30.98 16.48 -32.37
C THR A 17 31.21 14.97 -32.29
N ASP A 18 30.48 14.19 -33.09
CA ASP A 18 30.78 12.76 -33.25
C ASP A 18 32.02 12.55 -34.12
N SER A 19 32.39 11.28 -34.36
CA SER A 19 33.57 10.91 -35.16
C SER A 19 33.53 11.39 -36.62
N ASN A 20 32.39 11.91 -37.08
CA ASN A 20 32.19 12.41 -38.44
C ASN A 20 32.05 13.93 -38.52
N GLY A 21 32.20 14.64 -37.39
CA GLY A 21 32.13 16.11 -37.37
C GLY A 21 30.70 16.67 -37.41
N ASP A 22 29.67 15.82 -37.33
CA ASP A 22 28.29 16.26 -37.27
C ASP A 22 27.92 16.72 -35.84
N PRO A 23 27.04 17.74 -35.70
CA PRO A 23 26.51 18.11 -34.40
C PRO A 23 25.70 16.93 -33.87
N ALA A 24 26.21 16.29 -32.81
CA ALA A 24 25.49 15.22 -32.12
C ALA A 24 24.08 15.70 -31.78
N SER A 25 23.05 15.03 -32.34
CA SER A 25 21.65 15.32 -32.01
C SER A 25 21.51 15.34 -30.50
N PRO A 26 20.98 16.41 -29.88
CA PRO A 26 20.92 16.51 -28.44
C PRO A 26 20.10 15.35 -27.90
N THR A 27 20.77 14.39 -27.28
CA THR A 27 20.13 13.29 -26.57
C THR A 27 19.31 13.92 -25.47
N LEU A 28 18.00 14.06 -25.68
CA LEU A 28 17.08 14.54 -24.65
C LEU A 28 17.18 13.59 -23.46
N VAL A 29 17.94 13.98 -22.43
CA VAL A 29 18.06 13.22 -21.19
C VAL A 29 16.69 13.27 -20.51
N ARG A 30 15.87 12.25 -20.77
CA ARG A 30 14.52 12.17 -20.22
C ARG A 30 14.62 12.02 -18.70
N LYS A 31 14.20 13.06 -17.96
CA LYS A 31 14.17 13.01 -16.49
C LYS A 31 13.44 11.73 -16.02
N PRO A 32 13.94 11.03 -14.98
CA PRO A 32 13.25 9.85 -14.45
C PRO A 32 11.86 10.21 -13.90
N LYS A 33 10.89 9.28 -14.02
CA LYS A 33 9.53 9.47 -13.49
C LYS A 33 9.55 9.86 -12.01
N LEU A 34 8.63 10.74 -11.62
CA LEU A 34 8.36 11.06 -10.21
C LEU A 34 7.79 9.83 -9.50
N LYS A 35 8.40 9.42 -8.39
CA LYS A 35 7.92 8.32 -7.55
C LYS A 35 7.08 8.86 -6.39
N ILE A 36 5.84 8.39 -6.25
CA ILE A 36 4.93 8.79 -5.18
C ILE A 36 4.81 7.65 -4.17
N TYR A 37 5.02 7.94 -2.88
CA TYR A 37 4.82 7.00 -1.78
C TYR A 37 3.79 7.55 -0.80
N ILE A 38 2.89 6.69 -0.34
CA ILE A 38 1.87 7.01 0.65
C ILE A 38 2.36 6.51 2.00
N LEU A 39 2.35 7.38 3.01
CA LEU A 39 2.70 7.02 4.39
C LEU A 39 1.43 7.15 5.23
N ALA A 40 0.88 6.03 5.69
CA ALA A 40 -0.38 6.02 6.41
C ALA A 40 -0.33 5.24 7.71
N GLY A 41 -1.11 5.70 8.68
CA GLY A 41 -1.29 5.02 9.96
C GLY A 41 -1.67 5.94 11.10
N GLN A 42 -1.25 5.61 12.32
CA GLN A 42 -1.62 6.36 13.52
C GLN A 42 -0.47 7.20 14.09
N SER A 43 -0.47 7.49 15.39
CA SER A 43 0.54 8.33 16.09
C SER A 43 2.00 7.95 15.81
N ASN A 44 2.32 6.67 15.63
CA ASN A 44 3.67 6.23 15.29
C ASN A 44 4.04 6.47 13.81
N MET A 45 3.06 6.50 12.89
CA MET A 45 3.28 7.05 11.55
C MET A 45 3.35 8.58 11.58
N GLU A 46 2.50 9.24 12.40
CA GLU A 46 2.57 10.69 12.59
C GLU A 46 3.97 11.10 13.03
N GLY A 47 4.57 10.35 13.95
CA GLY A 47 5.92 10.58 14.42
C GLY A 47 5.98 11.28 15.77
N LYS A 48 6.65 10.63 16.71
CA LYS A 48 6.85 11.09 18.10
C LYS A 48 8.32 11.18 18.48
N GLY A 49 9.24 10.92 17.55
CA GLY A 49 10.68 10.98 17.78
C GLY A 49 11.17 12.41 17.90
N HIS A 50 11.81 12.80 19.00
CA HIS A 50 12.20 14.20 19.21
C HIS A 50 13.52 14.55 18.51
N VAL A 51 13.53 15.63 17.72
CA VAL A 51 14.69 16.09 16.93
C VAL A 51 15.91 16.41 17.81
N ARG A 52 15.69 16.92 19.02
CA ARG A 52 16.76 17.23 20.01
C ARG A 52 17.72 16.06 20.30
N HIS A 53 17.29 14.80 20.13
CA HIS A 53 18.16 13.65 20.42
C HIS A 53 19.32 13.53 19.41
N ILE A 54 19.34 14.32 18.33
CA ILE A 54 20.45 14.34 17.37
C ILE A 54 21.79 14.66 18.01
N THR A 55 21.82 15.52 19.04
CA THR A 55 23.06 15.88 19.75
C THR A 55 23.69 14.63 20.36
N TRP A 56 22.88 13.84 21.06
CA TRP A 56 23.32 12.57 21.64
C TRP A 56 23.74 11.57 20.54
N LEU A 57 22.94 11.43 19.47
CA LEU A 57 23.22 10.50 18.38
C LEU A 57 24.53 10.81 17.64
N LYS A 58 24.89 12.09 17.47
CA LYS A 58 26.16 12.46 16.82
C LYS A 58 27.38 11.93 17.58
N ALA A 59 27.32 11.90 18.90
CA ALA A 59 28.40 11.41 19.75
C ALA A 59 28.36 9.88 19.94
N ASN A 60 27.15 9.31 20.07
CA ASN A 60 26.97 7.97 20.62
C ASN A 60 26.27 6.97 19.70
N ALA A 61 25.78 7.37 18.53
CA ALA A 61 25.14 6.43 17.61
C ALA A 61 26.14 5.39 17.07
N LYS A 62 25.59 4.26 16.64
CA LYS A 62 26.34 3.21 15.96
C LYS A 62 27.11 3.79 14.77
N PRO A 63 28.31 3.27 14.42
CA PRO A 63 29.16 3.86 13.39
C PRO A 63 28.45 4.14 12.05
N GLU A 64 27.59 3.23 11.61
CA GLU A 64 26.80 3.33 10.39
C GLU A 64 25.74 4.44 10.43
N GLU A 65 25.11 4.66 11.58
CA GLU A 65 24.13 5.72 11.79
C GLU A 65 24.82 7.08 11.90
N ARG A 66 25.97 7.12 12.58
CA ARG A 66 26.80 8.32 12.74
C ARG A 66 27.25 8.89 11.40
N LYS A 67 27.70 8.02 10.48
CA LYS A 67 28.07 8.42 9.11
C LYS A 67 26.89 9.07 8.38
N ILE A 68 25.68 8.52 8.52
CA ILE A 68 24.49 9.10 7.91
C ILE A 68 24.19 10.47 8.54
N PHE A 69 24.20 10.58 9.87
CA PHE A 69 23.94 11.84 10.57
C PHE A 69 24.94 12.94 10.20
N GLN A 70 26.24 12.62 10.07
CA GLN A 70 27.24 13.58 9.61
C GLN A 70 26.98 14.11 8.19
N ARG A 71 26.34 13.31 7.32
CA ARG A 71 25.98 13.73 5.96
C ARG A 71 24.73 14.61 5.92
N VAL A 72 23.73 14.28 6.74
CA VAL A 72 22.41 14.93 6.71
C VAL A 72 22.23 16.04 7.74
N HIS A 73 23.23 16.27 8.60
CA HIS A 73 23.24 17.34 9.58
C HIS A 73 24.61 18.05 9.60
N ARG A 74 24.64 19.33 9.21
CA ARG A 74 25.84 20.17 9.13
C ARG A 74 25.60 21.52 9.82
N ASN A 75 26.62 22.04 10.49
CA ASN A 75 26.59 23.37 11.14
C ASN A 75 25.35 23.58 12.03
N GLY A 76 24.98 22.57 12.81
CA GLY A 76 23.82 22.63 13.72
C GLY A 76 22.44 22.53 13.04
N LYS A 77 22.38 22.24 11.73
CA LYS A 77 21.12 22.17 10.98
C LYS A 77 20.99 20.86 10.21
N PHE A 78 19.78 20.32 10.19
CA PHE A 78 19.43 19.23 9.27
C PHE A 78 19.26 19.75 7.85
N LEU A 79 19.86 19.04 6.91
CA LEU A 79 19.75 19.34 5.49
C LEU A 79 18.49 18.70 4.91
N ASP A 80 17.91 19.37 3.91
CA ASP A 80 16.83 18.79 3.14
C ASP A 80 17.30 17.52 2.43
N VAL A 81 16.45 16.50 2.46
CA VAL A 81 16.65 15.28 1.69
C VAL A 81 16.64 15.61 0.20
N LYS A 82 17.63 15.10 -0.52
CA LYS A 82 17.80 15.38 -1.94
C LYS A 82 16.61 14.81 -2.73
N ARG A 83 16.05 15.61 -3.64
CA ARG A 83 14.97 15.20 -4.58
C ARG A 83 13.70 14.66 -3.88
N THR A 84 13.51 14.92 -2.59
CA THR A 84 12.38 14.37 -1.85
C THR A 84 11.51 15.49 -1.28
N TYR A 85 10.22 15.41 -1.60
CA TYR A 85 9.18 16.33 -1.20
C TYR A 85 8.16 15.60 -0.35
N ILE A 86 7.46 16.32 0.51
CA ILE A 86 6.44 15.75 1.39
C ILE A 86 5.25 16.70 1.52
N ARG A 87 4.06 16.09 1.57
CA ARG A 87 2.85 16.71 2.07
C ARG A 87 2.40 15.97 3.32
N TYR A 88 2.13 16.72 4.39
CA TYR A 88 1.44 16.21 5.57
C TYR A 88 0.43 17.25 6.05
N LYS A 89 -0.85 16.86 6.12
CA LYS A 89 -1.95 17.81 6.36
C LYS A 89 -1.89 18.95 5.34
N ARG A 90 -1.87 20.20 5.81
CA ARG A 90 -1.76 21.41 4.97
C ARG A 90 -0.32 21.81 4.63
N ARG A 91 0.68 21.18 5.24
CA ARG A 91 2.10 21.52 5.04
C ARG A 91 2.63 20.81 3.79
N ILE A 92 3.35 21.56 2.95
CA ILE A 92 4.02 21.07 1.74
C ILE A 92 5.45 21.61 1.76
N GLY A 93 6.44 20.80 1.41
CA GLY A 93 7.82 21.26 1.32
C GLY A 93 8.81 20.16 0.99
N ARG A 94 10.10 20.51 1.07
CA ARG A 94 11.18 19.53 1.00
C ARG A 94 11.18 18.67 2.27
N LEU A 95 11.50 17.40 2.11
CA LEU A 95 11.61 16.50 3.26
C LEU A 95 12.83 16.91 4.09
N ASN A 96 12.60 17.10 5.38
CA ASN A 96 13.61 17.35 6.40
C ASN A 96 13.11 16.71 7.71
N VAL A 97 13.69 17.01 8.86
CA VAL A 97 13.07 16.74 10.17
C VAL A 97 11.86 17.66 10.40
N GLY A 98 11.07 17.41 11.46
CA GLY A 98 9.93 18.25 11.80
C GLY A 98 8.64 17.93 11.04
N TRP A 99 8.58 16.79 10.36
CA TRP A 99 7.37 16.26 9.72
C TRP A 99 6.62 15.23 10.59
N GLY A 100 7.00 15.17 11.87
CA GLY A 100 6.31 14.46 12.94
C GLY A 100 4.94 15.06 13.29
N SER A 101 4.38 14.70 14.45
CA SER A 101 3.11 15.31 14.89
C SER A 101 3.20 16.82 15.16
N ASN A 102 4.42 17.35 15.34
CA ASN A 102 4.73 18.78 15.30
C ASN A 102 6.14 18.99 14.70
N GLN A 103 6.59 20.25 14.58
CA GLN A 103 7.86 20.61 13.94
C GLN A 103 9.12 20.20 14.71
N GLN A 104 9.01 19.78 15.96
CA GLN A 104 10.12 19.27 16.77
C GLN A 104 10.22 17.75 16.73
N LEU A 105 9.30 17.09 16.02
CA LEU A 105 9.18 15.65 15.98
C LEU A 105 9.44 15.09 14.58
N ILE A 106 9.83 13.83 14.55
CA ILE A 106 9.96 13.00 13.35
C ILE A 106 9.13 11.74 13.51
N GLY A 107 8.64 11.24 12.38
CA GLY A 107 8.21 9.85 12.24
C GLY A 107 9.17 9.09 11.34
N PRO A 108 8.72 7.93 10.81
CA PRO A 108 9.53 7.13 9.90
C PRO A 108 9.76 7.85 8.56
N GLU A 109 9.02 8.91 8.23
CA GLU A 109 9.10 9.60 6.94
C GLU A 109 10.49 10.12 6.61
N TYR A 110 11.24 10.60 7.62
CA TYR A 110 12.53 11.24 7.39
C TYR A 110 13.55 10.22 6.86
N ALA A 111 13.75 9.14 7.60
CA ALA A 111 14.69 8.10 7.22
C ALA A 111 14.21 7.25 6.05
N PHE A 112 12.89 7.08 5.89
CA PHE A 112 12.30 6.47 4.71
C PHE A 112 12.68 7.26 3.45
N GLY A 113 12.35 8.56 3.41
CA GLY A 113 12.61 9.38 2.24
C GLY A 113 14.11 9.58 1.97
N LEU A 114 14.95 9.62 3.00
CA LEU A 114 16.40 9.62 2.86
C LEU A 114 16.88 8.37 2.10
N THR A 115 16.54 7.19 2.62
CA THR A 115 16.93 5.90 2.02
C THR A 115 16.41 5.77 0.58
N MET A 116 15.15 6.13 0.34
CA MET A 116 14.57 6.07 -1.00
C MET A 116 15.23 7.05 -1.97
N SER A 117 15.68 8.22 -1.49
CA SER A 117 16.37 9.22 -2.33
C SER A 117 17.76 8.77 -2.77
N GLU A 118 18.45 7.99 -1.93
CA GLU A 118 19.76 7.39 -2.24
C GLU A 118 19.59 6.29 -3.30
N ALA A 119 18.51 5.51 -3.22
CA ALA A 119 18.18 4.44 -4.17
C ALA A 119 17.45 4.92 -5.46
N SER A 120 17.18 6.21 -5.61
CA SER A 120 16.41 6.75 -6.74
C SER A 120 17.15 7.86 -7.49
N ALA A 121 17.20 7.73 -8.82
CA ALA A 121 17.66 8.81 -9.70
C ALA A 121 16.60 9.91 -9.89
N GLY A 122 15.31 9.58 -9.71
CA GLY A 122 14.17 10.48 -9.89
C GLY A 122 13.71 11.18 -8.61
N ASP A 123 12.90 12.22 -8.79
CA ASP A 123 12.21 12.92 -7.71
C ASP A 123 11.25 11.99 -6.97
N ILE A 124 11.02 12.28 -5.70
CA ILE A 124 10.16 11.52 -4.78
C ILE A 124 9.17 12.47 -4.13
N LEU A 125 7.89 12.08 -4.09
CA LEU A 125 6.84 12.73 -3.34
C LEU A 125 6.28 11.79 -2.28
N LEU A 126 6.37 12.18 -1.01
CA LEU A 126 5.73 11.52 0.10
C LEU A 126 4.38 12.18 0.40
N LEU A 127 3.31 11.39 0.38
CA LEU A 127 1.96 11.82 0.75
C LEU A 127 1.58 11.14 2.07
N LYS A 128 1.59 11.92 3.16
CA LYS A 128 1.42 11.40 4.52
C LYS A 128 0.00 11.65 5.02
N VAL A 129 -0.71 10.57 5.38
CA VAL A 129 -2.05 10.59 6.00
C VAL A 129 -2.03 9.76 7.26
N SER A 130 -1.83 10.43 8.39
CA SER A 130 -1.74 9.76 9.69
C SER A 130 -2.34 10.60 10.81
N GLU A 131 -3.05 9.93 11.72
CA GLU A 131 -3.69 10.57 12.87
C GLU A 131 -3.65 9.70 14.14
N GLY A 132 -3.27 10.30 15.27
CA GLY A 132 -3.22 9.64 16.57
C GLY A 132 -4.56 9.01 16.98
N GLY A 133 -4.49 7.82 17.59
CA GLY A 133 -5.66 7.13 18.16
C GLY A 133 -6.66 6.58 17.14
N LYS A 134 -6.33 6.56 15.85
CA LYS A 134 -7.23 6.08 14.80
C LYS A 134 -7.01 4.60 14.46
N THR A 135 -8.08 3.98 13.98
CA THR A 135 -8.21 2.55 13.78
C THR A 135 -8.40 2.19 12.32
N LEU A 136 -8.01 0.98 11.96
CA LEU A 136 -8.35 0.39 10.66
C LEU A 136 -9.85 0.10 10.57
N LYS A 137 -10.48 -0.32 11.68
CA LYS A 137 -11.92 -0.66 11.68
C LYS A 137 -12.88 0.52 11.47
N ASN A 138 -12.45 1.76 11.70
CA ASN A 138 -13.31 2.95 11.57
C ASN A 138 -12.75 3.96 10.56
N GLU A 139 -11.63 4.62 10.87
CA GLU A 139 -11.18 5.77 10.10
C GLU A 139 -10.51 5.39 8.79
N PHE A 140 -9.78 4.28 8.76
CA PHE A 140 -9.20 3.73 7.54
C PHE A 140 -10.04 2.61 6.92
N LEU A 141 -11.29 2.41 7.38
CA LEU A 141 -12.13 1.31 6.94
C LEU A 141 -12.33 1.36 5.41
N PRO A 142 -11.88 0.36 4.65
CA PRO A 142 -11.97 0.41 3.19
C PRO A 142 -13.39 0.11 2.70
N PRO A 143 -13.78 0.60 1.50
CA PRO A 143 -15.10 0.39 0.91
C PRO A 143 -15.60 -1.06 0.93
N SER A 144 -14.75 -2.03 0.56
CA SER A 144 -15.10 -3.45 0.50
C SER A 144 -15.28 -4.10 1.88
N SER A 145 -14.91 -3.39 2.96
CA SER A 145 -15.16 -3.79 4.35
C SER A 145 -16.27 -2.98 5.03
N GLY A 146 -17.11 -2.28 4.26
CA GLY A 146 -18.24 -1.49 4.77
C GLY A 146 -17.95 -0.01 5.00
N GLY A 147 -16.78 0.49 4.55
CA GLY A 147 -16.43 1.91 4.56
C GLY A 147 -17.04 2.71 3.39
N PRO A 148 -16.39 3.82 2.95
CA PRO A 148 -15.05 4.28 3.31
C PRO A 148 -15.02 5.08 4.62
N GLY A 149 -14.00 4.84 5.44
CA GLY A 149 -13.65 5.70 6.55
C GLY A 149 -13.10 7.06 6.09
N ARG A 150 -13.09 8.04 7.00
CA ARG A 150 -12.61 9.41 6.69
C ARG A 150 -11.16 9.43 6.22
N LEU A 151 -10.25 8.73 6.90
CA LEU A 151 -8.83 8.71 6.57
C LEU A 151 -8.51 7.87 5.33
N TYR A 152 -9.30 6.83 5.05
CA TYR A 152 -9.26 6.17 3.74
C TYR A 152 -9.55 7.18 2.63
N SER A 153 -10.64 7.95 2.77
CA SER A 153 -11.04 8.95 1.78
C SER A 153 -9.98 10.04 1.65
N GLU A 154 -9.36 10.47 2.75
CA GLU A 154 -8.28 11.46 2.76
C GLU A 154 -7.04 10.98 1.98
N ILE A 155 -6.66 9.69 2.05
CA ILE A 155 -5.60 9.13 1.20
C ILE A 155 -5.97 9.29 -0.27
N VAL A 156 -7.16 8.86 -0.65
CA VAL A 156 -7.63 8.91 -2.04
C VAL A 156 -7.66 10.34 -2.57
N ASP A 157 -8.21 11.27 -1.78
CA ASP A 157 -8.32 12.68 -2.15
C ASP A 157 -6.95 13.36 -2.22
N MET A 158 -6.05 13.09 -1.28
CA MET A 158 -4.69 13.65 -1.27
C MET A 158 -3.90 13.21 -2.51
N VAL A 159 -4.02 11.95 -2.93
CA VAL A 159 -3.36 11.43 -4.14
C VAL A 159 -3.98 12.04 -5.39
N LYS A 160 -5.32 12.14 -5.47
CA LYS A 160 -5.99 12.76 -6.62
C LYS A 160 -5.65 14.24 -6.78
N ASP A 161 -5.60 14.98 -5.67
CA ASP A 161 -5.16 16.38 -5.62
C ASP A 161 -3.66 16.53 -5.96
N ALA A 162 -2.82 15.57 -5.60
CA ALA A 162 -1.43 15.56 -6.08
C ALA A 162 -1.35 15.36 -7.59
N ARG A 163 -2.12 14.42 -8.14
CA ARG A 163 -2.15 14.10 -9.58
C ARG A 163 -2.63 15.25 -10.46
N SER A 164 -3.53 16.10 -9.96
CA SER A 164 -4.05 17.26 -10.72
C SER A 164 -3.07 18.43 -10.78
N GLY A 165 -2.05 18.47 -9.92
CA GLY A 165 -1.13 19.61 -9.81
C GLY A 165 0.22 19.25 -9.22
N LEU A 166 0.97 18.35 -9.85
CA LEU A 166 2.25 17.86 -9.31
C LEU A 166 3.31 18.95 -9.11
N GLN A 167 3.38 19.98 -9.98
CA GLN A 167 4.32 21.10 -9.81
C GLN A 167 4.14 21.84 -8.47
N LYS A 168 2.93 21.88 -7.91
CA LYS A 168 2.66 22.48 -6.59
C LYS A 168 3.42 21.77 -5.47
N TYR A 169 3.61 20.45 -5.60
CA TYR A 169 4.25 19.62 -4.59
C TYR A 169 5.73 19.38 -4.88
N VAL A 170 6.08 19.33 -6.16
CA VAL A 170 7.42 19.02 -6.67
C VAL A 170 7.76 20.08 -7.72
N PRO A 171 8.37 21.23 -7.34
CA PRO A 171 8.66 22.32 -8.28
C PRO A 171 9.57 21.93 -9.45
N THR A 172 10.36 20.86 -9.31
CA THR A 172 11.23 20.31 -10.36
C THR A 172 10.50 19.43 -11.37
N TYR A 173 9.21 19.16 -11.17
CA TYR A 173 8.38 18.35 -12.06
C TYR A 173 8.14 19.07 -13.39
N GLY A 174 8.69 18.50 -14.47
CA GLY A 174 8.62 19.02 -15.83
C GLY A 174 7.74 18.18 -16.75
N GLY A 175 6.82 17.37 -16.21
CA GLY A 175 5.94 16.51 -17.02
C GLY A 175 6.53 15.15 -17.37
N GLN A 176 7.61 14.71 -16.71
CA GLN A 176 8.28 13.44 -16.97
C GLN A 176 7.49 12.17 -16.59
N GLY A 177 6.22 12.31 -16.23
CA GLY A 177 5.35 11.24 -15.74
C GLY A 177 5.60 10.89 -14.27
N TYR A 178 4.70 10.09 -13.70
CA TYR A 178 4.78 9.64 -12.31
C TYR A 178 4.33 8.18 -12.16
N SER A 179 4.64 7.60 -11.00
CA SER A 179 4.15 6.30 -10.55
C SER A 179 3.82 6.34 -9.05
N ILE A 180 2.75 5.67 -8.65
CA ILE A 180 2.43 5.44 -7.24
C ILE A 180 3.08 4.11 -6.85
N GLU A 181 4.19 4.19 -6.13
CA GLU A 181 5.10 3.07 -5.93
C GLU A 181 4.72 2.20 -4.74
N GLY A 182 4.24 2.81 -3.65
CA GLY A 182 3.87 2.03 -2.48
C GLY A 182 3.21 2.78 -1.34
N LEU A 183 2.59 1.98 -0.48
CA LEU A 183 1.99 2.34 0.80
C LEU A 183 2.89 1.84 1.93
N VAL A 184 3.32 2.73 2.82
CA VAL A 184 3.92 2.36 4.10
C VAL A 184 2.83 2.46 5.15
N TRP A 185 2.49 1.34 5.77
CA TRP A 185 1.44 1.23 6.78
C TRP A 185 2.06 0.98 8.15
N PHE A 186 1.91 1.96 9.05
CA PHE A 186 2.33 1.81 10.44
C PHE A 186 1.20 2.17 11.41
N GLN A 187 0.37 1.17 11.66
CA GLN A 187 -0.85 1.29 12.46
C GLN A 187 -1.15 -0.04 13.15
N GLY A 188 -1.90 0.03 14.24
CA GLY A 188 -2.52 -1.16 14.80
C GLY A 188 -2.77 -1.10 16.30
N PHE A 189 -2.19 -0.15 17.04
CA PHE A 189 -2.27 -0.14 18.50
C PHE A 189 -3.71 -0.08 19.00
N ASN A 190 -4.53 0.79 18.42
CA ASN A 190 -5.92 0.95 18.85
C ASN A 190 -6.81 -0.23 18.41
N ASP A 191 -6.44 -0.94 17.34
CA ASP A 191 -7.11 -2.19 16.95
C ASP A 191 -6.66 -3.37 17.83
N ASN A 192 -5.40 -3.40 18.25
CA ASN A 192 -4.81 -4.42 19.10
C ASN A 192 -5.40 -4.42 20.52
N ILE A 193 -5.73 -3.26 21.07
CA ILE A 193 -6.36 -3.14 22.41
C ILE A 193 -7.89 -3.25 22.38
N ASP A 194 -8.49 -3.45 21.20
CA ASP A 194 -9.93 -3.63 21.08
C ASP A 194 -10.35 -5.05 21.48
N LYS A 195 -11.18 -5.15 22.53
CA LYS A 195 -11.62 -6.44 23.10
C LYS A 195 -12.39 -7.32 22.13
N ALA A 196 -13.19 -6.72 21.22
CA ALA A 196 -13.95 -7.50 20.25
C ALA A 196 -13.03 -8.10 19.18
N GLN A 197 -12.01 -7.35 18.76
CA GLN A 197 -11.00 -7.85 17.81
C GLN A 197 -10.06 -8.88 18.46
N GLN A 198 -9.75 -8.72 19.75
CA GLN A 198 -9.02 -9.75 20.51
C GLN A 198 -9.80 -11.06 20.58
N ALA A 199 -11.11 -10.99 20.86
CA ALA A 199 -11.97 -12.17 20.99
C ALA A 199 -12.08 -12.99 19.69
N GLU A 200 -12.02 -12.34 18.52
CA GLU A 200 -12.02 -13.01 17.20
C GLU A 200 -10.60 -13.28 16.65
N GLY A 201 -9.56 -13.08 17.46
CA GLY A 201 -8.17 -13.36 17.06
C GLY A 201 -7.66 -12.45 15.93
N PHE A 202 -8.22 -11.25 15.78
CA PHE A 202 -7.85 -10.24 14.79
C PHE A 202 -8.05 -10.67 13.32
N LYS A 203 -8.89 -11.67 13.04
CA LYS A 203 -9.22 -12.10 11.68
C LYS A 203 -9.79 -10.94 10.85
N SER A 204 -10.72 -10.18 11.42
CA SER A 204 -11.32 -9.02 10.76
C SER A 204 -10.32 -7.91 10.51
N TYR A 205 -9.30 -7.74 11.36
CA TYR A 205 -8.21 -6.78 11.11
C TYR A 205 -7.40 -7.16 9.87
N ALA A 206 -6.99 -8.43 9.75
CA ALA A 206 -6.24 -8.91 8.60
C ALA A 206 -7.03 -8.78 7.28
N GLU A 207 -8.33 -9.12 7.31
CA GLU A 207 -9.23 -8.96 6.16
C GLU A 207 -9.35 -7.49 5.73
N ARG A 208 -9.60 -6.58 6.69
CA ARG A 208 -9.67 -5.13 6.41
C ARG A 208 -8.35 -4.59 5.88
N LEU A 209 -7.21 -5.08 6.36
CA LEU A 209 -5.90 -4.58 5.95
C LEU A 209 -5.58 -5.00 4.52
N ASN A 210 -5.91 -6.24 4.16
CA ASN A 210 -5.84 -6.70 2.78
C ASN A 210 -6.79 -5.90 1.86
N ASN A 211 -8.02 -5.65 2.33
CA ASN A 211 -9.02 -4.88 1.59
C ASN A 211 -8.61 -3.41 1.42
N LEU A 212 -7.90 -2.82 2.39
CA LEU A 212 -7.33 -1.47 2.29
C LEU A 212 -6.38 -1.39 1.09
N LEU A 213 -5.45 -2.35 0.98
CA LEU A 213 -4.52 -2.39 -0.15
C LEU A 213 -5.26 -2.58 -1.48
N LYS A 214 -6.19 -3.56 -1.54
CA LYS A 214 -6.98 -3.86 -2.74
C LYS A 214 -7.75 -2.63 -3.23
N ASP A 215 -8.48 -1.97 -2.33
CA ASP A 215 -9.34 -0.85 -2.68
C ASP A 215 -8.53 0.39 -3.04
N LEU A 216 -7.42 0.67 -2.34
CA LEU A 216 -6.52 1.77 -2.71
C LEU A 216 -5.87 1.53 -4.08
N ARG A 217 -5.44 0.31 -4.40
CA ARG A 217 -4.92 -0.01 -5.75
C ARG A 217 -5.95 0.29 -6.83
N SER A 218 -7.21 -0.05 -6.59
CA SER A 218 -8.31 0.23 -7.51
C SER A 218 -8.61 1.74 -7.61
N ASP A 219 -8.85 2.40 -6.48
CA ASP A 219 -9.27 3.81 -6.45
C ASP A 219 -8.18 4.79 -6.91
N LEU A 220 -6.92 4.39 -6.82
CA LEU A 220 -5.76 5.17 -7.26
C LEU A 220 -5.24 4.77 -8.65
N ASP A 221 -5.82 3.75 -9.29
CA ASP A 221 -5.35 3.20 -10.56
C ASP A 221 -3.85 2.79 -10.49
N ALA A 222 -3.52 2.04 -9.45
CA ALA A 222 -2.15 1.63 -9.13
C ALA A 222 -2.09 0.13 -8.79
N PRO A 223 -2.38 -0.78 -9.74
CA PRO A 223 -2.51 -2.22 -9.48
C PRO A 223 -1.24 -2.90 -8.94
N ASP A 224 -0.07 -2.30 -9.18
CA ASP A 224 1.23 -2.78 -8.72
C ASP A 224 1.77 -2.00 -7.50
N MET A 225 0.96 -1.10 -6.91
CA MET A 225 1.36 -0.38 -5.70
C MET A 225 1.73 -1.36 -4.60
N LYS A 226 2.95 -1.24 -4.09
CA LYS A 226 3.47 -2.12 -3.05
C LYS A 226 2.98 -1.70 -1.67
N MET A 227 3.17 -2.56 -0.67
CA MET A 227 2.82 -2.26 0.71
C MET A 227 3.89 -2.75 1.66
N VAL A 228 4.34 -1.86 2.54
CA VAL A 228 5.10 -2.24 3.72
C VAL A 228 4.16 -2.18 4.92
N ILE A 229 4.11 -3.25 5.70
CA ILE A 229 3.39 -3.32 6.98
C ILE A 229 4.44 -3.31 8.08
N GLY A 230 4.55 -2.22 8.82
CA GLY A 230 5.44 -2.13 9.98
C GLY A 230 4.89 -2.93 11.15
N GLN A 231 5.70 -3.84 11.69
CA GLN A 231 5.38 -4.56 12.92
C GLN A 231 5.02 -3.59 14.05
N LEU A 232 3.92 -3.86 14.75
CA LEU A 232 3.60 -3.14 15.98
C LEU A 232 4.35 -3.77 17.17
N GLY A 233 5.11 -2.95 17.89
CA GLY A 233 5.81 -3.33 19.12
C GLY A 233 7.07 -4.17 18.88
N PHE A 234 7.97 -4.17 19.87
CA PHE A 234 9.24 -4.89 19.88
C PHE A 234 9.10 -6.39 20.23
N ASN A 235 7.99 -7.01 19.81
CA ASN A 235 7.68 -8.38 20.20
C ASN A 235 8.60 -9.37 19.48
N ALA A 236 9.55 -9.97 20.19
CA ALA A 236 10.37 -11.06 19.67
C ALA A 236 9.53 -12.31 19.37
N ASN A 237 8.55 -12.59 20.24
CA ASN A 237 7.52 -13.59 20.00
C ASN A 237 6.28 -12.92 19.40
N PRO A 238 5.91 -13.22 18.14
CA PRO A 238 4.77 -12.55 17.50
C PRO A 238 3.46 -12.77 18.27
N SER A 239 2.86 -11.69 18.74
CA SER A 239 1.50 -11.70 19.32
C SER A 239 0.46 -12.12 18.26
N PRO A 240 -0.77 -12.50 18.66
CA PRO A 240 -1.84 -12.75 17.70
C PRO A 240 -2.07 -11.57 16.74
N PHE A 241 -1.90 -10.33 17.22
CA PHE A 241 -1.98 -9.14 16.37
C PHE A 241 -0.85 -9.07 15.35
N ASN A 242 0.39 -9.38 15.75
CA ASN A 242 1.53 -9.43 14.81
C ASN A 242 1.34 -10.52 13.76
N LYS A 243 0.78 -11.68 14.14
CA LYS A 243 0.41 -12.74 13.20
C LYS A 243 -0.65 -12.25 12.20
N ALA A 244 -1.66 -11.50 12.65
CA ALA A 244 -2.67 -10.89 11.78
C ALA A 244 -2.10 -9.81 10.84
N GLN A 245 -1.13 -9.00 11.28
CA GLN A 245 -0.41 -8.08 10.40
C GLN A 245 0.39 -8.85 9.32
N LYS A 246 1.13 -9.90 9.73
CA LYS A 246 1.99 -10.68 8.86
C LYS A 246 1.21 -11.53 7.85
N SER A 247 0.04 -12.05 8.24
CA SER A 247 -0.76 -12.93 7.39
C SER A 247 -1.13 -12.28 6.04
N VAL A 248 -1.28 -10.95 6.00
CA VAL A 248 -1.53 -10.20 4.76
C VAL A 248 -0.34 -10.31 3.79
N ALA A 249 0.90 -10.26 4.31
CA ALA A 249 2.10 -10.44 3.50
C ALA A 249 2.31 -11.89 3.06
N ASP A 250 1.83 -12.85 3.87
CA ASP A 250 1.96 -14.29 3.62
C ASP A 250 0.99 -14.82 2.56
N LEU A 251 -0.01 -14.02 2.14
CA LEU A 251 -0.90 -14.40 1.04
C LEU A 251 -0.10 -14.55 -0.26
N ARG A 252 -0.28 -15.66 -0.98
CA ARG A 252 0.40 -15.94 -2.25
C ARG A 252 0.34 -14.76 -3.24
N ARG A 253 -0.84 -14.18 -3.45
CA ARG A 253 -1.05 -12.96 -4.27
C ARG A 253 -0.23 -11.74 -3.85
N ASN A 254 0.16 -11.66 -2.59
CA ASN A 254 0.86 -10.54 -1.98
C ASN A 254 2.38 -10.77 -1.88
N ALA A 255 2.88 -11.97 -2.17
CA ALA A 255 4.26 -12.39 -1.93
C ALA A 255 5.36 -11.50 -2.57
N GLN A 256 5.04 -10.67 -3.57
CA GLN A 256 6.00 -9.72 -4.18
C GLN A 256 5.66 -8.26 -3.96
N THR A 257 4.47 -7.98 -3.44
CA THR A 257 3.94 -6.62 -3.36
C THR A 257 3.59 -6.21 -1.95
N VAL A 258 3.73 -7.11 -0.97
CA VAL A 258 3.60 -6.80 0.44
C VAL A 258 4.80 -7.36 1.20
N ARG A 259 5.38 -6.55 2.09
CA ARG A 259 6.35 -7.00 3.10
C ARG A 259 5.85 -6.62 4.47
N TYR A 260 5.78 -7.61 5.35
CA TYR A 260 5.76 -7.37 6.78
C TYR A 260 7.20 -7.10 7.22
N VAL A 261 7.44 -5.94 7.83
CA VAL A 261 8.77 -5.50 8.27
C VAL A 261 8.82 -5.59 9.79
N PRO A 262 9.53 -6.60 10.33
CA PRO A 262 9.80 -6.66 11.76
C PRO A 262 10.56 -5.43 12.22
N ILE A 263 10.19 -4.91 13.39
CA ILE A 263 10.96 -3.87 14.08
C ILE A 263 11.68 -4.39 15.32
N THR A 264 11.47 -5.67 15.66
CA THR A 264 12.28 -6.39 16.64
C THR A 264 13.74 -6.36 16.20
N GLY A 265 14.65 -6.12 17.14
CA GLY A 265 16.10 -5.98 16.88
C GLY A 265 16.51 -4.58 16.41
N LEU A 266 15.56 -3.67 16.20
CA LEU A 266 15.83 -2.26 15.88
C LEU A 266 15.88 -1.37 17.13
N GLU A 267 15.68 -1.93 18.32
CA GLU A 267 15.69 -1.22 19.59
C GLU A 267 17.02 -0.51 19.82
N ASP A 268 16.96 0.69 20.37
CA ASP A 268 18.11 1.40 20.89
C ASP A 268 18.31 1.00 22.35
N ALA A 269 19.32 0.14 22.57
CA ALA A 269 19.64 -0.37 23.88
C ALA A 269 19.88 0.74 24.92
N GLU A 270 20.43 1.89 24.50
CA GLU A 270 20.64 3.01 25.43
C GLU A 270 19.30 3.65 25.83
N VAL A 271 18.37 3.81 24.90
CA VAL A 271 17.02 4.30 25.21
C VAL A 271 16.32 3.37 26.20
N LEU A 272 16.41 2.06 25.99
CA LEU A 272 15.81 1.07 26.89
C LEU A 272 16.43 1.13 28.28
N LYS A 273 17.76 1.23 28.35
CA LYS A 273 18.52 1.34 29.60
C LYS A 273 18.13 2.60 30.38
N ARG A 274 18.14 3.77 29.73
CA ARG A 274 17.83 5.06 30.38
C ARG A 274 16.37 5.26 30.72
N TYR A 275 15.47 4.48 30.11
CA TYR A 275 14.07 4.48 30.51
C TYR A 275 13.87 3.86 31.91
N GLN A 276 14.77 2.98 32.36
CA GLN A 276 14.71 2.44 33.72
C GLN A 276 15.06 3.55 34.72
N GLY A 277 14.15 3.88 35.64
CA GLY A 277 14.35 4.98 36.61
C GLY A 277 14.36 6.38 36.00
N TRP A 278 13.83 6.57 34.78
CA TRP A 278 13.88 7.86 34.07
C TRP A 278 13.27 9.02 34.86
N GLN A 279 12.33 8.74 35.77
CA GLN A 279 11.70 9.75 36.63
C GLN A 279 12.72 10.46 37.54
N ASP A 280 13.76 9.75 37.97
CA ASP A 280 14.84 10.22 38.84
C ASP A 280 16.03 10.76 38.03
N HIS A 281 16.09 10.46 36.73
CA HIS A 281 17.15 10.84 35.81
C HIS A 281 16.62 11.58 34.57
N ARG A 282 15.77 12.59 34.78
CA ARG A 282 15.05 13.29 33.69
C ARG A 282 15.96 13.96 32.67
N GLU A 283 17.10 14.49 33.10
CA GLU A 283 18.07 15.14 32.20
C GLU A 283 18.71 14.12 31.26
N LEU A 284 19.20 13.00 31.81
CA LEU A 284 19.75 11.89 31.02
C LEU A 284 18.71 11.25 30.10
N TRP A 285 17.45 11.19 30.54
CA TRP A 285 16.34 10.74 29.72
C TRP A 285 16.09 11.68 28.54
N ALA A 286 16.11 12.99 28.77
CA ALA A 286 15.83 13.99 27.75
C ALA A 286 16.80 13.98 26.55
N GLU A 287 17.99 13.39 26.71
CA GLU A 287 18.96 13.20 25.64
C GLU A 287 18.52 12.16 24.60
N VAL A 288 17.77 11.13 25.00
CA VAL A 288 17.45 9.96 24.16
C VAL A 288 15.96 9.66 24.03
N GLY A 289 15.14 10.18 24.95
CA GLY A 289 13.73 9.91 25.08
C GLY A 289 12.89 11.15 25.39
N ALA A 290 11.60 11.06 25.06
CA ALA A 290 10.64 12.15 25.20
C ALA A 290 9.19 11.69 25.43
N ASP A 291 8.91 10.39 25.36
CA ASP A 291 7.55 9.86 25.44
C ASP A 291 7.52 8.45 26.06
N ARG A 292 6.34 7.84 26.14
CA ARG A 292 6.09 6.53 26.73
C ARG A 292 6.43 5.37 25.76
N PRO A 293 6.52 4.12 26.26
CA PRO A 293 6.86 2.95 25.45
C PRO A 293 5.95 2.73 24.23
N TYR A 294 4.65 3.04 24.33
CA TYR A 294 3.69 2.88 23.22
C TYR A 294 3.98 3.83 22.02
N HIS A 295 4.77 4.88 22.24
CA HIS A 295 5.31 5.77 21.21
C HIS A 295 6.81 5.55 20.98
N TYR A 296 7.31 4.35 21.26
CA TYR A 296 8.71 3.98 21.12
C TYR A 296 9.63 5.00 21.79
N TYR A 297 9.22 5.40 23.01
CA TYR A 297 9.96 6.27 23.91
C TYR A 297 10.10 7.72 23.42
N GLY A 298 9.42 8.09 22.32
CA GLY A 298 9.65 9.36 21.65
C GLY A 298 11.09 9.50 21.14
N SER A 299 11.77 8.37 20.91
CA SER A 299 13.18 8.37 20.52
C SER A 299 13.35 8.59 19.03
N PHE A 300 14.19 9.56 18.66
CA PHE A 300 14.63 9.78 17.29
C PHE A 300 15.21 8.51 16.65
N SER A 301 16.09 7.78 17.36
CA SER A 301 16.79 6.62 16.80
C SER A 301 15.85 5.50 16.41
N HIS A 302 14.84 5.22 17.22
CA HIS A 302 13.80 4.24 16.88
C HIS A 302 13.07 4.61 15.59
N PHE A 303 12.51 5.83 15.50
CA PHE A 303 11.79 6.25 14.29
C PHE A 303 12.69 6.32 13.05
N PHE A 304 13.97 6.68 13.24
CA PHE A 304 14.96 6.65 12.16
C PHE A 304 15.20 5.22 11.66
N ARG A 305 15.43 4.26 12.55
CA ARG A 305 15.62 2.84 12.19
C ARG A 305 14.39 2.24 11.54
N PHE A 306 13.19 2.56 12.03
CA PHE A 306 11.94 2.11 11.42
C PHE A 306 11.79 2.63 9.99
N GLY A 307 12.04 3.92 9.77
CA GLY A 307 11.98 4.51 8.44
C GLY A 307 12.94 3.84 7.44
N ARG A 308 14.17 3.52 7.87
CA ARG A 308 15.14 2.78 7.05
C ARG A 308 14.66 1.35 6.76
N ALA A 309 14.19 0.63 7.77
CA ALA A 309 13.68 -0.72 7.61
C ALA A 309 12.47 -0.76 6.67
N PHE A 310 11.56 0.21 6.78
CA PHE A 310 10.42 0.33 5.88
C PHE A 310 10.84 0.66 4.44
N ALA A 311 11.85 1.52 4.26
CA ALA A 311 12.40 1.78 2.93
C ALA A 311 13.06 0.52 2.36
N GLN A 312 13.82 -0.22 3.15
CA GLN A 312 14.43 -1.48 2.71
C GLN A 312 13.36 -2.48 2.28
N GLY A 313 12.31 -2.69 3.08
CA GLY A 313 11.20 -3.56 2.68
C GLY A 313 10.52 -3.13 1.37
N MET A 314 10.47 -1.82 1.08
CA MET A 314 9.97 -1.30 -0.21
C MET A 314 10.94 -1.60 -1.37
N LEU A 315 12.25 -1.44 -1.13
CA LEU A 315 13.30 -1.70 -2.12
C LEU A 315 13.40 -3.19 -2.44
N ASP A 316 13.28 -4.08 -1.44
CA ASP A 316 13.29 -5.54 -1.61
C ASP A 316 12.13 -6.06 -2.48
N MET A 317 11.05 -5.27 -2.58
CA MET A 317 9.92 -5.55 -3.47
C MET A 317 9.98 -4.80 -4.79
N THR A 318 10.94 -3.87 -4.96
CA THR A 318 11.12 -3.15 -6.22
C THR A 318 11.62 -4.14 -7.25
N PRO A 319 10.76 -4.64 -8.15
CA PRO A 319 11.15 -5.72 -9.01
C PRO A 319 12.24 -5.20 -9.94
N ARG A 320 13.26 -6.01 -10.20
CA ARG A 320 14.18 -5.77 -11.32
C ARG A 320 13.41 -5.65 -12.65
N TYR A 321 12.20 -6.25 -12.71
CA TYR A 321 11.40 -6.40 -13.92
C TYR A 321 10.03 -5.70 -13.90
N THR A 322 9.72 -5.08 -15.02
CA THR A 322 8.37 -4.75 -15.46
C THR A 322 8.03 -5.67 -16.64
N MET A 323 6.78 -5.74 -17.08
CA MET A 323 6.42 -6.48 -18.30
C MET A 323 7.21 -6.04 -19.54
N SER A 324 7.70 -4.81 -19.56
CA SER A 324 8.56 -4.31 -20.64
C SER A 324 10.04 -4.66 -20.42
N SER A 325 10.56 -4.47 -19.21
CA SER A 325 11.99 -4.66 -18.93
C SER A 325 12.37 -6.13 -18.77
N ILE A 326 11.42 -7.03 -18.46
CA ILE A 326 11.71 -8.47 -18.36
C ILE A 326 12.15 -9.08 -19.69
N ARG A 327 11.75 -8.48 -20.82
CA ARG A 327 12.00 -9.02 -22.16
C ARG A 327 13.48 -9.24 -22.46
N LYS A 328 14.37 -8.43 -21.87
CA LYS A 328 15.81 -8.50 -22.09
C LYS A 328 16.45 -9.71 -21.38
N ASP A 329 15.76 -10.26 -20.37
CA ASP A 329 16.23 -11.37 -19.53
C ASP A 329 15.40 -12.64 -19.76
N LEU A 330 14.53 -12.65 -20.78
CA LEU A 330 13.83 -13.86 -21.22
C LEU A 330 14.77 -14.73 -22.05
N ASP A 331 14.62 -16.03 -21.92
CA ASP A 331 15.34 -17.04 -22.69
C ASP A 331 14.38 -18.09 -23.28
N LYS A 332 14.93 -19.15 -23.88
CA LYS A 332 14.14 -20.24 -24.49
C LYS A 332 13.21 -20.95 -23.50
N ASN A 333 13.56 -21.01 -22.21
CA ASN A 333 12.80 -21.74 -21.18
C ASN A 333 11.70 -20.85 -20.57
N THR A 334 11.99 -19.56 -20.36
CA THR A 334 11.06 -18.60 -19.71
C THR A 334 10.15 -17.87 -20.69
N SER A 335 10.56 -17.70 -21.95
CA SER A 335 9.77 -17.03 -23.00
C SER A 335 8.38 -17.65 -23.25
N PRO A 336 8.17 -18.98 -23.23
CA PRO A 336 6.84 -19.57 -23.37
C PRO A 336 5.87 -19.11 -22.28
N LEU A 337 6.31 -19.08 -21.02
CA LEU A 337 5.48 -18.61 -19.89
C LEU A 337 5.11 -17.14 -20.06
N PHE A 338 6.09 -16.29 -20.40
CA PHE A 338 5.84 -14.87 -20.67
C PHE A 338 4.82 -14.68 -21.80
N ARG A 339 4.97 -15.39 -22.93
CA ARG A 339 4.05 -15.29 -24.07
C ARG A 339 2.64 -15.74 -23.72
N ALA A 340 2.49 -16.84 -22.98
CA ALA A 340 1.19 -17.30 -22.51
C ALA A 340 0.50 -16.24 -21.64
N LEU A 341 1.23 -15.60 -20.72
CA LEU A 341 0.69 -14.52 -19.89
C LEU A 341 0.35 -13.26 -20.68
N ALA A 342 1.26 -12.82 -21.55
CA ALA A 342 1.06 -11.62 -22.38
C ALA A 342 -0.15 -11.78 -23.33
N THR A 343 -0.44 -13.00 -23.78
CA THR A 343 -1.61 -13.34 -24.60
C THR A 343 -2.82 -13.82 -23.80
N LYS A 344 -2.78 -13.68 -22.46
CA LYS A 344 -3.88 -14.03 -21.54
C LYS A 344 -4.33 -15.50 -21.60
N LYS A 345 -3.43 -16.41 -22.00
CA LYS A 345 -3.62 -17.87 -21.98
C LYS A 345 -3.27 -18.43 -20.59
N TYR A 346 -4.07 -18.12 -19.58
CA TYR A 346 -3.70 -18.37 -18.17
C TYR A 346 -3.60 -19.85 -17.80
N VAL A 347 -4.43 -20.74 -18.36
CA VAL A 347 -4.34 -22.20 -18.11
C VAL A 347 -3.00 -22.74 -18.62
N GLN A 348 -2.62 -22.35 -19.84
CA GLN A 348 -1.30 -22.70 -20.40
C GLN A 348 -0.17 -22.10 -19.56
N ALA A 349 -0.30 -20.84 -19.14
CA ALA A 349 0.68 -20.18 -18.28
C ALA A 349 0.84 -20.91 -16.92
N HIS A 350 -0.26 -21.40 -16.34
CA HIS A 350 -0.25 -22.16 -15.09
C HIS A 350 0.54 -23.46 -15.23
N ALA A 351 0.24 -24.26 -16.26
CA ALA A 351 0.97 -25.50 -16.53
C ALA A 351 2.47 -25.25 -16.76
N LEU A 352 2.81 -24.23 -17.56
CA LEU A 352 4.21 -23.84 -17.81
C LEU A 352 4.91 -23.37 -16.54
N CYS A 353 4.24 -22.57 -15.71
CA CYS A 353 4.79 -22.08 -14.45
C CYS A 353 5.12 -23.23 -13.51
N LYS A 354 4.18 -24.16 -13.29
CA LYS A 354 4.36 -25.33 -12.43
C LYS A 354 5.51 -26.22 -12.93
N SER A 355 5.58 -26.47 -14.23
CA SER A 355 6.64 -27.27 -14.85
C SER A 355 8.02 -26.63 -14.69
N LEU A 356 8.12 -25.30 -14.91
CA LEU A 356 9.37 -24.57 -14.73
C LEU A 356 9.82 -24.52 -13.27
N GLU A 357 8.89 -24.27 -12.34
CA GLU A 357 9.20 -24.26 -10.90
C GLU A 357 9.72 -25.62 -10.41
N ALA A 358 9.09 -26.72 -10.83
CA ALA A 358 9.58 -28.06 -10.52
C ALA A 358 10.98 -28.33 -11.11
N SER A 359 11.20 -27.93 -12.36
CA SER A 359 12.51 -28.11 -13.03
C SER A 359 13.62 -27.32 -12.34
N LEU A 360 13.30 -26.13 -11.82
CA LEU A 360 14.23 -25.29 -11.07
C LEU A 360 14.51 -25.80 -9.64
N ALA A 361 13.60 -26.58 -9.05
CA ALA A 361 13.75 -27.11 -7.69
C ALA A 361 14.46 -28.47 -7.63
N ASP A 362 14.18 -29.38 -8.57
CA ASP A 362 14.54 -30.81 -8.46
C ASP A 362 15.86 -31.19 -9.15
N GLY A 363 16.82 -30.27 -9.29
CA GLY A 363 18.11 -30.55 -9.94
C GLY A 363 18.04 -30.83 -11.45
N LYS A 364 16.84 -30.83 -12.05
CA LYS A 364 16.60 -30.84 -13.51
C LYS A 364 16.73 -29.43 -14.10
N ASN A 365 17.72 -28.69 -13.60
CA ASN A 365 17.93 -27.30 -13.95
C ASN A 365 18.22 -27.19 -15.47
N PRO A 366 17.36 -26.52 -16.26
CA PRO A 366 17.58 -26.38 -17.69
C PRO A 366 18.76 -25.44 -18.05
N TYR A 367 19.40 -24.86 -17.03
CA TYR A 367 20.57 -23.98 -17.15
C TYR A 367 21.91 -24.68 -16.80
N GLY A 368 21.89 -25.95 -16.36
CA GLY A 368 23.12 -26.67 -15.98
C GLY A 368 23.87 -25.96 -14.84
N ASP A 369 25.18 -25.78 -15.02
CA ASP A 369 26.07 -25.14 -14.02
C ASP A 369 26.13 -23.60 -14.14
N ASP A 370 25.38 -22.98 -15.07
CA ASP A 370 25.34 -21.52 -15.25
C ASP A 370 24.50 -20.87 -14.14
N THR A 371 25.14 -20.66 -12.99
CA THR A 371 24.51 -20.11 -11.77
C THR A 371 23.94 -18.71 -11.99
N ALA A 372 24.57 -17.90 -12.84
CA ALA A 372 24.10 -16.56 -13.16
C ALA A 372 22.77 -16.61 -13.95
N LYS A 373 22.67 -17.47 -14.98
CA LYS A 373 21.40 -17.67 -15.70
C LYS A 373 20.33 -18.30 -14.83
N LEU A 374 20.72 -19.24 -13.95
CA LEU A 374 19.80 -19.84 -12.99
C LEU A 374 19.19 -18.78 -12.07
N GLU A 375 20.00 -17.89 -11.51
CA GLU A 375 19.53 -16.79 -10.65
C GLU A 375 18.55 -15.87 -11.40
N VAL A 376 18.93 -15.44 -12.62
CA VAL A 376 18.05 -14.63 -13.49
C VAL A 376 16.74 -15.36 -13.79
N ALA A 377 16.79 -16.66 -14.08
CA ALA A 377 15.60 -17.45 -14.35
C ALA A 377 14.68 -17.57 -13.13
N HIS A 378 15.23 -17.75 -11.92
CA HIS A 378 14.44 -17.71 -10.69
C HIS A 378 13.72 -16.36 -10.51
N GLU A 379 14.40 -15.25 -10.80
CA GLU A 379 13.81 -13.92 -10.73
C GLU A 379 12.70 -13.71 -11.77
N VAL A 380 12.94 -14.12 -13.02
CA VAL A 380 11.99 -14.03 -14.13
C VAL A 380 10.75 -14.90 -13.86
N VAL A 381 10.95 -16.18 -13.52
CA VAL A 381 9.86 -17.10 -13.18
C VAL A 381 9.10 -16.60 -11.97
N GLY A 382 9.80 -16.13 -10.94
CA GLY A 382 9.20 -15.48 -9.78
C GLY A 382 8.30 -14.32 -10.19
N PHE A 383 8.80 -13.38 -11.00
CA PHE A 383 7.99 -12.25 -11.46
C PHE A 383 6.73 -12.69 -12.21
N LEU A 384 6.86 -13.59 -13.20
CA LEU A 384 5.76 -14.07 -14.04
C LEU A 384 4.72 -14.88 -13.23
N ARG A 385 5.19 -15.75 -12.32
CA ARG A 385 4.36 -16.49 -11.37
C ARG A 385 3.47 -15.55 -10.58
N ASN A 386 4.05 -14.50 -10.01
CA ASN A 386 3.29 -13.59 -9.16
C ASN A 386 2.26 -12.79 -9.96
N MET A 387 2.54 -12.46 -11.22
CA MET A 387 1.54 -11.87 -12.11
C MET A 387 0.37 -12.82 -12.42
N LEU A 388 0.67 -14.10 -12.68
CA LEU A 388 -0.35 -15.12 -12.92
C LEU A 388 -1.25 -15.30 -11.69
N TYR A 389 -0.63 -15.65 -10.56
CA TYR A 389 -1.36 -16.11 -9.39
C TYR A 389 -2.04 -14.99 -8.62
N ARG A 390 -1.56 -13.73 -8.70
CA ARG A 390 -2.27 -12.59 -8.09
C ARG A 390 -3.68 -12.46 -8.64
N ASN A 391 -3.83 -12.45 -9.96
CA ASN A 391 -5.14 -12.28 -10.59
C ASN A 391 -6.05 -13.51 -10.39
N LEU A 392 -5.45 -14.71 -10.35
CA LEU A 392 -6.15 -15.95 -10.06
C LEU A 392 -6.68 -15.96 -8.62
N ASP A 393 -5.81 -15.70 -7.66
CA ASP A 393 -6.13 -15.66 -6.22
C ASP A 393 -7.18 -14.58 -5.90
N ASP A 394 -7.11 -13.41 -6.54
CA ASP A 394 -8.14 -12.37 -6.39
C ASP A 394 -9.50 -12.83 -6.89
N SER A 395 -9.53 -13.59 -7.99
CA SER A 395 -10.76 -14.16 -8.55
C SER A 395 -11.32 -15.24 -7.64
N VAL A 396 -10.47 -16.15 -7.13
CA VAL A 396 -10.85 -17.20 -6.17
C VAL A 396 -11.36 -16.58 -4.87
N ALA A 397 -10.66 -15.57 -4.36
CA ALA A 397 -11.07 -14.86 -3.14
C ALA A 397 -12.42 -14.16 -3.32
N SER A 398 -12.66 -13.50 -4.46
CA SER A 398 -13.95 -12.88 -4.77
C SER A 398 -15.08 -13.90 -4.84
N LEU A 399 -14.85 -15.08 -5.42
CA LEU A 399 -15.84 -16.17 -5.43
C LEU A 399 -16.18 -16.63 -4.01
N LYS A 400 -15.17 -16.94 -3.20
CA LYS A 400 -15.37 -17.35 -1.79
C LYS A 400 -16.11 -16.27 -1.01
N GLU A 401 -15.69 -15.01 -1.13
CA GLU A 401 -16.29 -13.88 -0.42
C GLU A 401 -17.79 -13.73 -0.74
N HIS A 402 -18.18 -13.75 -2.01
CA HIS A 402 -19.58 -13.60 -2.39
C HIS A 402 -20.43 -14.81 -2.02
N ARG A 403 -19.86 -16.02 -2.14
CA ARG A 403 -20.50 -17.26 -1.67
C ARG A 403 -20.78 -17.21 -0.18
N ASP A 404 -19.77 -16.89 0.62
CA ASP A 404 -19.85 -16.88 2.08
C ASP A 404 -20.81 -15.77 2.58
N LYS A 405 -20.90 -14.65 1.85
CA LYS A 405 -21.89 -13.59 2.11
C LYS A 405 -23.31 -13.93 1.65
N GLY A 406 -23.51 -15.00 0.86
CA GLY A 406 -24.78 -15.30 0.21
C GLY A 406 -25.18 -14.30 -0.87
N ASP A 407 -24.24 -13.50 -1.40
CA ASP A 407 -24.47 -12.54 -2.47
C ASP A 407 -24.43 -13.25 -3.83
N VAL A 408 -25.52 -13.96 -4.14
CA VAL A 408 -25.61 -14.80 -5.35
C VAL A 408 -25.47 -14.00 -6.64
N TYR A 409 -25.86 -12.72 -6.68
CA TYR A 409 -25.72 -11.89 -7.87
C TYR A 409 -24.25 -11.55 -8.13
N MET A 410 -23.52 -11.11 -7.10
CA MET A 410 -22.09 -10.83 -7.28
C MET A 410 -21.28 -12.11 -7.46
N LEU A 411 -21.71 -13.23 -6.88
CA LEU A 411 -21.12 -14.54 -7.13
C LEU A 411 -21.24 -14.94 -8.62
N GLU A 412 -22.43 -14.81 -9.22
CA GLU A 412 -22.66 -15.07 -10.65
C GLU A 412 -21.79 -14.15 -11.53
N LYS A 413 -21.69 -12.86 -11.17
CA LYS A 413 -20.85 -11.89 -11.87
C LYS A 413 -19.37 -12.25 -11.78
N ALA A 414 -18.87 -12.58 -10.59
CA ALA A 414 -17.49 -12.98 -10.35
C ALA A 414 -17.14 -14.26 -11.14
N LEU A 415 -18.04 -15.25 -11.13
CA LEU A 415 -17.89 -16.49 -11.90
C LEU A 415 -17.83 -16.20 -13.40
N SER A 416 -18.77 -15.41 -13.92
CA SER A 416 -18.80 -15.02 -15.33
C SER A 416 -17.53 -14.27 -15.79
N ALA A 417 -16.98 -13.41 -14.92
CA ALA A 417 -15.79 -12.62 -15.21
C ALA A 417 -14.47 -13.43 -15.23
N SER A 418 -14.47 -14.60 -14.57
CA SER A 418 -13.28 -15.42 -14.34
C SER A 418 -13.29 -16.75 -15.09
N LYS A 419 -14.47 -17.32 -15.40
CA LYS A 419 -14.64 -18.65 -16.01
C LYS A 419 -13.79 -18.86 -17.26
N LYS A 420 -13.89 -17.95 -18.24
CA LYS A 420 -13.13 -18.03 -19.50
C LYS A 420 -11.60 -17.96 -19.31
N LYS A 421 -11.13 -17.42 -18.18
CA LYS A 421 -9.71 -17.20 -17.93
C LYS A 421 -9.08 -18.40 -17.23
N TYR A 422 -9.77 -19.00 -16.26
CA TYR A 422 -9.14 -19.87 -15.27
C TYR A 422 -9.74 -21.27 -15.14
N THR A 423 -10.82 -21.59 -15.84
CA THR A 423 -11.32 -22.99 -15.89
C THR A 423 -10.24 -23.91 -16.44
N GLY A 424 -9.99 -25.03 -15.75
CA GLY A 424 -8.87 -25.94 -15.98
C GLY A 424 -7.65 -25.69 -15.08
N ILE A 425 -7.75 -24.77 -14.11
CA ILE A 425 -6.76 -24.58 -13.05
C ILE A 425 -7.36 -25.10 -11.74
N ASP A 426 -6.71 -26.09 -11.12
CA ASP A 426 -7.23 -26.83 -9.97
C ASP A 426 -7.68 -25.91 -8.82
N GLU A 427 -6.87 -24.91 -8.46
CA GLU A 427 -7.20 -24.01 -7.35
C GLU A 427 -8.44 -23.14 -7.62
N TYR A 428 -8.73 -22.86 -8.90
CA TYR A 428 -9.94 -22.15 -9.29
C TYR A 428 -11.14 -23.07 -9.36
N ASP A 429 -11.00 -24.22 -10.03
CA ASP A 429 -12.10 -25.15 -10.25
C ASP A 429 -12.62 -25.74 -8.94
N ALA A 430 -11.76 -25.94 -7.94
CA ALA A 430 -12.14 -26.34 -6.59
C ALA A 430 -13.19 -25.43 -5.93
N VAL A 431 -13.26 -24.15 -6.35
CA VAL A 431 -14.23 -23.18 -5.85
C VAL A 431 -15.32 -22.88 -6.87
N ALA A 432 -14.95 -22.79 -8.15
CA ALA A 432 -15.83 -22.35 -9.21
C ALA A 432 -16.77 -23.45 -9.72
N ALA A 433 -16.35 -24.71 -9.74
CA ALA A 433 -17.13 -25.79 -10.34
C ALA A 433 -18.47 -26.06 -9.62
N PRO A 434 -18.53 -26.12 -8.26
CA PRO A 434 -19.81 -26.28 -7.55
C PRO A 434 -20.78 -25.13 -7.83
N GLU A 435 -20.28 -23.89 -7.84
CA GLU A 435 -21.11 -22.72 -8.11
C GLU A 435 -21.57 -22.68 -9.57
N ALA A 436 -20.70 -23.06 -10.51
CA ALA A 436 -21.06 -23.16 -11.93
C ALA A 436 -22.17 -24.20 -12.18
N ALA A 437 -22.12 -25.34 -11.49
CA ALA A 437 -23.19 -26.35 -11.53
C ALA A 437 -24.50 -25.79 -10.97
N ARG A 438 -24.44 -25.08 -9.83
CA ARG A 438 -25.59 -24.42 -9.22
C ARG A 438 -26.26 -23.41 -10.16
N PHE A 439 -25.48 -22.54 -10.82
CA PHE A 439 -26.03 -21.56 -11.78
C PHE A 439 -26.47 -22.18 -13.12
N ALA A 440 -26.03 -23.39 -13.44
CA ALA A 440 -26.48 -24.10 -14.65
C ALA A 440 -27.90 -24.67 -14.50
N ASP A 441 -28.40 -24.86 -13.27
CA ASP A 441 -29.74 -25.37 -13.01
C ASP A 441 -30.82 -24.32 -13.36
N ARG A 442 -31.33 -24.42 -14.59
CA ARG A 442 -32.42 -23.58 -15.09
C ARG A 442 -33.76 -23.86 -14.43
N LYS A 443 -33.90 -24.84 -13.54
CA LYS A 443 -35.16 -25.11 -12.81
C LYS A 443 -35.21 -24.44 -11.44
N ASP A 444 -34.08 -24.01 -10.88
CA ASP A 444 -34.04 -23.30 -9.60
C ASP A 444 -34.64 -21.88 -9.71
N ARG A 445 -35.95 -21.78 -9.46
CA ARG A 445 -36.70 -20.51 -9.49
C ARG A 445 -36.21 -19.56 -8.39
N LYS A 446 -35.88 -20.09 -7.21
CA LYS A 446 -35.46 -19.30 -6.04
C LYS A 446 -34.13 -18.60 -6.33
N LEU A 447 -33.16 -19.33 -6.88
CA LEU A 447 -31.87 -18.76 -7.28
C LEU A 447 -32.04 -17.62 -8.30
N ARG A 448 -32.90 -17.79 -9.31
CA ARG A 448 -33.17 -16.73 -10.30
C ARG A 448 -33.80 -15.48 -9.69
N GLU A 449 -34.72 -15.66 -8.75
CA GLU A 449 -35.34 -14.55 -8.03
C GLU A 449 -34.31 -13.81 -7.16
N GLU A 450 -33.44 -14.53 -6.46
CA GLU A 450 -32.36 -13.94 -5.66
C GLU A 450 -31.35 -13.17 -6.52
N VAL A 451 -30.96 -13.71 -7.68
CA VAL A 451 -30.09 -13.01 -8.66
C VAL A 451 -30.75 -11.72 -9.17
N ARG A 452 -32.05 -11.77 -9.51
CA ARG A 452 -32.81 -10.61 -9.97
C ARG A 452 -32.95 -9.54 -8.88
N LEU A 453 -33.16 -9.96 -7.64
CA LEU A 453 -33.23 -9.06 -6.49
C LEU A 453 -31.87 -8.38 -6.25
N GLY A 454 -30.77 -9.13 -6.32
CA GLY A 454 -29.41 -8.59 -6.22
C GLY A 454 -29.10 -7.57 -7.29
N LYS A 455 -29.42 -7.86 -8.56
CA LYS A 455 -29.30 -6.89 -9.65
C LYS A 455 -30.06 -5.59 -9.34
N THR A 456 -31.30 -5.70 -8.86
CA THR A 456 -32.13 -4.55 -8.50
C THR A 456 -31.49 -3.72 -7.38
N TYR A 457 -30.92 -4.38 -6.37
CA TYR A 457 -30.20 -3.74 -5.28
C TYR A 457 -28.98 -2.95 -5.79
N TYR A 458 -28.09 -3.58 -6.58
CA TYR A 458 -26.87 -2.94 -7.07
C TYR A 458 -27.15 -1.80 -8.07
N ASP A 459 -28.17 -1.94 -8.93
CA ASP A 459 -28.62 -0.87 -9.83
C ASP A 459 -29.14 0.33 -9.04
N MET A 460 -29.88 0.08 -7.94
CA MET A 460 -30.34 1.12 -7.01
C MET A 460 -29.14 1.82 -6.35
N MET A 461 -28.18 1.06 -5.82
CA MET A 461 -26.98 1.61 -5.17
C MET A 461 -26.19 2.54 -6.09
N THR A 462 -26.01 2.13 -7.34
CA THR A 462 -25.31 2.93 -8.37
C THR A 462 -26.01 4.28 -8.60
N LYS A 463 -27.34 4.28 -8.73
CA LYS A 463 -28.15 5.50 -8.90
C LYS A 463 -28.13 6.40 -7.66
N LEU A 464 -28.03 5.80 -6.48
CA LEU A 464 -28.05 6.51 -5.20
C LEU A 464 -26.72 7.18 -4.86
N ARG A 465 -25.58 6.73 -5.43
CA ARG A 465 -24.24 7.26 -5.12
C ARG A 465 -24.12 8.78 -5.24
N LYS A 466 -24.84 9.40 -6.19
CA LYS A 466 -24.84 10.86 -6.43
C LYS A 466 -25.96 11.63 -5.70
N ARG A 467 -26.75 10.96 -4.86
CA ARG A 467 -27.94 11.55 -4.22
C ARG A 467 -27.65 12.01 -2.78
N ARG A 468 -28.40 13.01 -2.30
CA ARG A 468 -28.32 13.50 -0.91
C ARG A 468 -28.60 12.38 0.09
N THR A 469 -27.96 12.43 1.27
CA THR A 469 -28.03 11.38 2.31
C THR A 469 -29.46 11.01 2.69
N LYS A 470 -30.35 12.00 2.90
CA LYS A 470 -31.77 11.76 3.22
C LYS A 470 -32.49 10.94 2.14
N THR A 471 -32.22 11.23 0.87
CA THR A 471 -32.78 10.50 -0.28
C THR A 471 -32.26 9.06 -0.32
N ARG A 472 -30.96 8.86 -0.08
CA ARG A 472 -30.35 7.52 0.01
C ARG A 472 -31.00 6.68 1.10
N MET A 473 -31.08 7.22 2.33
CA MET A 473 -31.68 6.53 3.47
C MET A 473 -33.14 6.15 3.22
N LYS A 474 -33.95 7.05 2.63
CA LYS A 474 -35.36 6.76 2.32
C LYS A 474 -35.52 5.59 1.34
N ALA A 475 -34.71 5.57 0.28
CA ALA A 475 -34.74 4.49 -0.71
C ALA A 475 -34.28 3.15 -0.11
N LEU A 476 -33.18 3.16 0.64
CA LEU A 476 -32.65 1.96 1.30
C LEU A 476 -33.61 1.39 2.34
N LYS A 477 -34.23 2.25 3.16
CA LYS A 477 -35.24 1.81 4.14
C LYS A 477 -36.42 1.12 3.46
N ARG A 478 -36.93 1.69 2.37
CA ARG A 478 -38.02 1.08 1.58
C ARG A 478 -37.60 -0.27 0.99
N PHE A 479 -36.38 -0.38 0.48
CA PHE A 479 -35.86 -1.65 -0.05
C PHE A 479 -35.74 -2.71 1.05
N ALA A 480 -35.20 -2.35 2.21
CA ALA A 480 -35.05 -3.25 3.36
C ALA A 480 -36.41 -3.76 3.87
N THR A 481 -37.41 -2.87 4.02
CA THR A 481 -38.76 -3.27 4.45
C THR A 481 -39.45 -4.23 3.48
N LYS A 482 -39.20 -4.10 2.16
CA LYS A 482 -39.77 -4.99 1.16
C LYS A 482 -39.09 -6.36 1.07
N ASN A 483 -37.84 -6.48 1.54
CA ASN A 483 -37.03 -7.69 1.36
C ASN A 483 -36.28 -8.08 2.66
N PRO A 484 -36.94 -8.12 3.83
CA PRO A 484 -36.27 -8.15 5.13
C PRO A 484 -35.36 -9.36 5.33
N ASP A 485 -35.74 -10.52 4.78
CA ASP A 485 -35.00 -11.77 4.97
C ASP A 485 -33.85 -11.97 4.00
N SER A 486 -33.83 -11.21 2.90
CA SER A 486 -32.78 -11.29 1.88
C SER A 486 -31.46 -10.68 2.36
N VAL A 487 -30.33 -11.22 1.89
CA VAL A 487 -28.99 -10.64 2.13
C VAL A 487 -28.95 -9.16 1.72
N TYR A 488 -29.58 -8.81 0.59
CA TYR A 488 -29.63 -7.43 0.08
C TYR A 488 -30.49 -6.50 0.95
N GLY A 489 -31.60 -7.00 1.51
CA GLY A 489 -32.44 -6.23 2.44
C GLY A 489 -31.72 -5.97 3.76
N LYS A 490 -31.03 -6.97 4.30
CA LYS A 490 -30.15 -6.83 5.48
C LYS A 490 -29.02 -5.83 5.22
N ALA A 491 -28.38 -5.91 4.05
CA ALA A 491 -27.35 -4.95 3.63
C ALA A 491 -27.91 -3.51 3.49
N ALA A 492 -29.11 -3.35 2.93
CA ALA A 492 -29.78 -2.05 2.86
C ALA A 492 -30.10 -1.48 4.25
N ALA A 493 -30.55 -2.32 5.19
CA ALA A 493 -30.81 -1.91 6.58
C ALA A 493 -29.52 -1.46 7.28
N ALA A 494 -28.43 -2.23 7.13
CA ALA A 494 -27.12 -1.88 7.67
C ALA A 494 -26.62 -0.54 7.10
N ALA A 495 -26.75 -0.32 5.79
CA ALA A 495 -26.36 0.94 5.16
C ALA A 495 -27.16 2.16 5.69
N VAL A 496 -28.45 1.98 6.02
CA VAL A 496 -29.24 3.04 6.68
C VAL A 496 -28.69 3.37 8.06
N ALA A 497 -28.33 2.35 8.85
CA ALA A 497 -27.76 2.55 10.18
C ALA A 497 -26.43 3.32 10.12
N THR A 498 -25.53 2.96 9.19
CA THR A 498 -24.25 3.66 8.98
C THR A 498 -24.47 5.12 8.59
N LEU A 499 -25.34 5.39 7.62
CA LEU A 499 -25.62 6.77 7.19
C LEU A 499 -26.25 7.63 8.30
N ALA A 500 -27.05 7.02 9.19
CA ALA A 500 -27.62 7.71 10.34
C ALA A 500 -26.54 8.05 11.39
N ALA A 501 -25.63 7.12 11.67
CA ALA A 501 -24.51 7.34 12.57
C ALA A 501 -23.58 8.47 12.08
N ASP A 502 -23.23 8.46 10.79
CA ASP A 502 -22.42 9.50 10.16
C ASP A 502 -23.08 10.88 10.23
N ALA A 503 -24.39 10.96 9.97
CA ALA A 503 -25.13 12.21 10.07
C ALA A 503 -25.13 12.76 11.50
N LYS A 504 -25.25 11.88 12.49
CA LYS A 504 -25.19 12.24 13.92
C LYS A 504 -23.79 12.70 14.34
N ALA A 505 -22.73 12.06 13.84
CA ALA A 505 -21.35 12.47 14.09
C ALA A 505 -21.08 13.87 13.51
N ARG A 506 -21.47 14.11 12.24
CA ARG A 506 -21.31 15.41 11.58
C ARG A 506 -22.08 16.54 12.26
N ALA A 507 -23.25 16.24 12.85
CA ALA A 507 -24.03 17.22 13.61
C ALA A 507 -23.39 17.55 14.97
N ARG A 508 -22.65 16.62 15.58
CA ARG A 508 -21.93 16.82 16.85
C ARG A 508 -20.63 17.61 16.67
N ASP A 509 -19.96 17.46 15.54
CA ASP A 509 -18.68 18.14 15.25
C ASP A 509 -18.85 19.59 14.73
N GLY A 510 -20.05 20.16 14.82
CA GLY A 510 -20.28 21.61 14.70
C GLY A 510 -19.76 22.25 13.41
N GLY A 511 -20.15 21.77 12.23
CA GLY A 511 -20.09 22.56 10.99
C GLY A 511 -18.74 23.14 10.55
N SER A 512 -17.60 22.68 11.09
CA SER A 512 -16.28 23.28 10.80
C SER A 512 -15.59 22.77 9.53
N TYR A 513 -16.24 21.90 8.75
CA TYR A 513 -15.80 21.56 7.39
C TYR A 513 -16.71 22.25 6.37
N LEU A 514 -16.39 23.52 6.08
CA LEU A 514 -16.97 24.29 4.99
C LEU A 514 -16.61 23.68 3.63
N LYS A 515 -17.67 23.44 2.83
CA LYS A 515 -17.79 23.33 1.36
C LYS A 515 -16.90 22.34 0.61
#